data_AF-A0A7Y2FRL8-F1
#
_entry.id   AF-A0A7Y2FRL8-F1
#
_cell.length_a   1.000
_cell.length_b   1.000
_cell.length_c   1.000
_cell.angle_alpha   90.00
_cell.angle_beta   90.00
_cell.angle_gamma   90.00
#
_symmetry.space_group_name_H-M   'P 1'
#
loop_
_entity.id
_entity.type
_entity.pdbx_description
1 polymer ?
#
loop_
_entity_poly.entity_id
_entity_poly.type
_entity_poly.pdbx_seq_one_letter_code
_entity_poly.pdbx_strand_id
1 'polypeptide(L)'
;MTPTSPQHPFMATILLAEPVVVTNAMLKSALTGIWPKIADGLVIGGEDDAPATLCAIPGKIITLIQSDAPVPASVFQRALAMGENRWPQAQAAIDGHKAHVVVSMLDPGSKPLDAVSEALFTTAVTAAVAASLEALGVHWPASETFVSGEDFITQSQGMQSNELPLQLWFQLIPLDVNNPQTSSSHRMMLSEGLRAFTGHELEFAPSTTIRHEDMAPRMISLAETLITQGPVAKDGGTFGLSEADRCRLKFKPHGVRPNLPVLELTAEALETPGAGSSRRKAFGKRTG
;
A
#
# COMPACT_ATOMS: atom_id res chain seq x y z
N MET A 1 11.94 15.75 -9.92
CA MET A 1 10.46 15.77 -9.79
C MET A 1 10.13 15.77 -8.31
N THR A 2 9.50 16.83 -7.83
CA THR A 2 8.91 16.87 -6.48
C THR A 2 7.75 15.89 -6.46
N PRO A 3 7.68 14.90 -5.55
CA PRO A 3 6.48 14.11 -5.40
C PRO A 3 5.44 15.01 -4.73
N THR A 4 4.56 15.59 -5.55
CA THR A 4 3.28 16.12 -5.06
C THR A 4 2.59 14.98 -4.31
N SER A 5 2.33 15.15 -3.02
CA SER A 5 1.38 14.27 -2.34
C SER A 5 0.14 14.14 -3.23
N PRO A 6 -0.33 12.92 -3.54
CA PRO A 6 -1.56 12.79 -4.29
C PRO A 6 -2.63 13.53 -3.50
N GLN A 7 -3.28 14.51 -4.15
CA GLN A 7 -4.37 15.29 -3.53
C GLN A 7 -5.53 14.39 -3.10
N HIS A 8 -5.57 13.14 -3.59
CA HIS A 8 -6.52 12.09 -3.24
C HIS A 8 -5.78 10.74 -3.09
N PRO A 9 -5.30 10.37 -1.89
CA PRO A 9 -4.55 9.12 -1.69
C PRO A 9 -5.43 7.86 -1.84
N PHE A 10 -6.75 8.01 -1.71
CA PHE A 10 -7.72 6.92 -1.84
C PHE A 10 -8.51 7.11 -3.12
N MET A 11 -7.89 6.68 -4.21
CA MET A 11 -8.43 6.70 -5.57
C MET A 11 -8.13 5.37 -6.25
N ALA A 12 -9.05 4.91 -7.09
CA ALA A 12 -8.86 3.78 -7.97
C ALA A 12 -9.38 4.10 -9.37
N THR A 13 -8.71 3.55 -10.37
CA THR A 13 -9.11 3.60 -11.78
C THR A 13 -9.47 2.20 -12.24
N ILE A 14 -10.71 2.02 -12.67
CA ILE A 14 -11.25 0.74 -13.15
C ILE A 14 -11.25 0.76 -14.67
N LEU A 15 -10.62 -0.22 -15.30
CA LEU A 15 -10.55 -0.34 -16.77
C LEU A 15 -11.66 -1.24 -17.29
N LEU A 16 -12.36 -0.79 -18.33
CA LEU A 16 -13.52 -1.47 -18.91
C LEU A 16 -13.30 -1.77 -20.40
N ALA A 17 -13.72 -2.95 -20.83
CA ALA A 17 -13.62 -3.37 -22.24
C ALA A 17 -14.49 -2.52 -23.17
N GLU A 18 -15.63 -2.04 -22.67
CA GLU A 18 -16.58 -1.19 -23.39
C GLU A 18 -17.10 -0.08 -22.47
N PRO A 19 -17.58 1.05 -23.01
CA PRO A 19 -18.35 2.03 -22.27
C PRO A 19 -19.61 1.41 -21.64
N VAL A 20 -19.79 1.59 -20.34
CA VAL A 20 -20.98 1.12 -19.60
C VAL A 20 -21.39 2.18 -18.59
N VAL A 21 -22.70 2.40 -18.50
CA VAL A 21 -23.30 3.32 -17.54
C VAL A 21 -23.39 2.67 -16.16
N VAL A 22 -22.79 3.29 -15.15
CA VAL A 22 -22.95 2.91 -13.74
C VAL A 22 -24.23 3.52 -13.19
N THR A 23 -25.26 2.68 -13.03
CA THR A 23 -26.52 3.12 -12.43
C THR A 23 -26.47 3.08 -10.90
N ASN A 24 -27.25 3.94 -10.27
CA ASN A 24 -27.44 3.98 -8.82
C ASN A 24 -27.97 2.65 -8.29
N ALA A 25 -28.86 2.00 -9.06
CA ALA A 25 -29.44 0.71 -8.72
C ALA A 25 -28.39 -0.42 -8.73
N MET A 26 -27.53 -0.46 -9.75
CA MET A 26 -26.43 -1.43 -9.83
C MET A 26 -25.50 -1.30 -8.63
N LEU A 27 -25.06 -0.06 -8.33
CA LEU A 27 -24.13 0.18 -7.24
C LEU A 27 -24.73 -0.19 -5.88
N LYS A 28 -25.98 0.21 -5.63
CA LYS A 28 -26.69 -0.14 -4.39
C LYS A 28 -26.85 -1.65 -4.25
N SER A 29 -27.23 -2.35 -5.33
CA SER A 29 -27.39 -3.80 -5.34
C SER A 29 -26.07 -4.52 -5.02
N ALA A 30 -24.99 -4.16 -5.71
CA ALA A 30 -23.67 -4.74 -5.51
C ALA A 30 -23.13 -4.51 -4.09
N LEU A 31 -23.23 -3.27 -3.58
CA LEU A 31 -22.81 -2.96 -2.20
C LEU A 31 -23.66 -3.68 -1.16
N THR A 32 -24.97 -3.81 -1.37
CA THR A 32 -25.86 -4.54 -0.45
C THR A 32 -25.51 -6.03 -0.41
N GLY A 33 -25.19 -6.63 -1.56
CA GLY A 33 -24.83 -8.04 -1.66
C GLY A 33 -23.50 -8.38 -0.99
N ILE A 34 -22.50 -7.49 -1.06
CA ILE A 34 -21.14 -7.77 -0.57
C ILE A 34 -20.87 -7.13 0.80
N TRP A 35 -21.31 -5.90 1.03
CA TRP A 35 -21.08 -5.15 2.28
C TRP A 35 -22.37 -4.50 2.79
N PRO A 36 -23.32 -5.30 3.33
CA PRO A 36 -24.62 -4.78 3.79
C PRO A 36 -24.50 -3.66 4.82
N LYS A 37 -23.50 -3.73 5.72
CA LYS A 37 -23.22 -2.68 6.71
C LYS A 37 -22.85 -1.33 6.09
N ILE A 38 -22.18 -1.33 4.94
CA ILE A 38 -21.85 -0.10 4.21
C ILE A 38 -23.11 0.41 3.50
N ALA A 39 -23.88 -0.50 2.89
CA ALA A 39 -25.10 -0.18 2.18
C ALA A 39 -26.20 0.44 3.08
N ASP A 40 -26.30 0.05 4.35
CA ASP A 40 -27.30 0.55 5.31
C ASP A 40 -27.26 2.07 5.51
N GLY A 41 -26.09 2.69 5.35
CA GLY A 41 -25.89 4.15 5.49
C GLY A 41 -25.67 4.87 4.16
N LEU A 42 -25.76 4.17 3.03
CA LEU A 42 -25.36 4.69 1.73
C LEU A 42 -26.43 5.61 1.13
N VAL A 43 -26.02 6.83 0.82
CA VAL A 43 -26.77 7.77 -0.02
C VAL A 43 -26.06 7.88 -1.35
N ILE A 44 -26.79 7.61 -2.43
CA ILE A 44 -26.29 7.80 -3.79
C ILE A 44 -27.00 9.02 -4.39
N GLY A 45 -26.23 9.97 -4.90
CA GLY A 45 -26.72 11.16 -5.59
C GLY A 45 -26.19 11.25 -7.01
N GLY A 46 -26.95 11.93 -7.87
CA GLY A 46 -26.71 11.99 -9.32
C GLY A 46 -27.75 11.18 -10.09
N GLU A 47 -27.93 11.53 -11.36
CA GLU A 47 -28.76 10.78 -12.31
C GLU A 47 -27.93 9.62 -12.89
N ASP A 48 -28.59 8.55 -13.35
CA ASP A 48 -27.90 7.33 -13.80
C ASP A 48 -26.96 7.60 -15.00
N ASP A 49 -27.24 8.60 -15.83
CA ASP A 49 -26.46 9.01 -16.99
C ASP A 49 -25.54 10.21 -16.73
N ALA A 50 -25.45 10.67 -15.48
CA ALA A 50 -24.58 11.77 -15.13
C ALA A 50 -23.10 11.35 -15.29
N PRO A 51 -22.22 12.26 -15.74
CA PRO A 51 -20.79 11.97 -15.86
C PRO A 51 -20.12 11.70 -14.51
N ALA A 52 -20.79 12.07 -13.41
CA ALA A 52 -20.35 11.78 -12.06
C ALA A 52 -21.52 11.34 -11.16
N THR A 53 -21.26 10.33 -10.34
CA THR A 53 -22.16 9.83 -9.30
C THR A 53 -21.50 10.06 -7.94
N LEU A 54 -22.26 10.53 -6.95
CA LEU A 54 -21.78 10.72 -5.59
C LEU A 54 -22.30 9.61 -4.68
N CYS A 55 -21.40 9.02 -3.90
CA CYS A 55 -21.70 8.01 -2.90
C CYS A 55 -21.26 8.49 -1.53
N ALA A 56 -22.19 8.60 -0.60
CA ALA A 56 -21.93 9.12 0.72
C ALA A 56 -22.36 8.15 1.82
N ILE A 57 -21.53 8.05 2.85
CA ILE A 57 -21.87 7.53 4.18
C ILE A 57 -21.49 8.64 5.19
N PRO A 58 -21.93 8.57 6.47
CA PRO A 58 -21.62 9.62 7.44
C PRO A 58 -20.11 9.96 7.48
N GLY A 59 -19.79 11.20 7.14
CA GLY A 59 -18.42 11.74 7.14
C GLY A 59 -17.52 11.33 5.97
N LYS A 60 -18.04 10.63 4.94
CA LYS A 60 -17.23 10.23 3.76
C LYS A 60 -18.02 10.39 2.48
N ILE A 61 -17.38 10.94 1.45
CA ILE A 61 -17.98 11.16 0.14
C ILE A 61 -17.00 10.66 -0.92
N ILE A 62 -17.45 9.71 -1.72
CA ILE A 62 -16.76 9.22 -2.91
C ILE A 62 -17.47 9.77 -4.14
N THR A 63 -16.68 10.20 -5.12
CA THR A 63 -17.15 10.46 -6.47
C THR A 63 -16.76 9.28 -7.37
N LEU A 64 -17.70 8.88 -8.23
CA LEU A 64 -17.45 7.98 -9.35
C LEU A 64 -17.53 8.84 -10.60
N ILE A 65 -16.45 8.89 -11.38
CA ILE A 65 -16.40 9.64 -12.64
C ILE A 65 -16.28 8.64 -13.77
N GLN A 66 -17.25 8.65 -14.67
CA GLN A 66 -17.32 7.72 -15.80
C GLN A 66 -16.77 8.40 -17.06
N SER A 67 -16.04 7.65 -17.87
CA SER A 67 -15.50 8.15 -19.13
C SER A 67 -15.48 7.06 -20.19
N ASP A 68 -16.08 7.38 -21.34
CA ASP A 68 -16.15 6.52 -22.52
C ASP A 68 -14.85 6.54 -23.35
N ALA A 69 -13.77 7.06 -22.77
CA ALA A 69 -12.46 7.12 -23.38
C ALA A 69 -11.44 6.29 -22.57
N PRO A 70 -10.45 5.69 -23.24
CA PRO A 70 -9.39 4.98 -22.54
C PRO A 70 -8.47 5.97 -21.81
N VAL A 71 -8.00 5.56 -20.63
CA VAL A 71 -6.87 6.23 -19.97
C VAL A 71 -5.60 6.08 -20.82
N PRO A 72 -4.79 7.14 -21.00
CA PRO A 72 -3.52 7.04 -21.72
C PRO A 72 -2.59 5.99 -21.09
N ALA A 73 -2.02 5.10 -21.90
CA ALA A 73 -1.14 4.02 -21.43
C ALA A 73 0.08 4.52 -20.62
N SER A 74 0.53 5.76 -20.85
CA SER A 74 1.62 6.38 -20.08
C SER A 74 1.33 6.48 -18.58
N VAL A 75 0.05 6.52 -18.18
CA VAL A 75 -0.38 6.53 -16.76
C VAL A 75 0.04 5.25 -16.05
N PHE A 76 0.09 4.11 -16.75
CA PHE A 76 0.33 2.80 -16.15
C PHE A 76 1.79 2.33 -16.23
N GLN A 77 2.68 3.07 -16.90
CA GLN A 77 4.08 2.65 -17.12
C GLN A 77 4.78 2.25 -15.82
N ARG A 78 4.53 3.02 -14.75
CA ARG A 78 5.16 2.78 -13.46
C ARG A 78 4.58 1.54 -12.78
N ALA A 79 3.26 1.41 -12.77
CA ALA A 79 2.57 0.23 -12.24
C ALA A 79 2.99 -1.06 -12.98
N LEU A 80 3.11 -1.01 -14.31
CA LEU A 80 3.62 -2.12 -15.12
C LEU A 80 5.05 -2.50 -14.74
N ALA A 81 5.95 -1.52 -14.64
CA ALA A 81 7.34 -1.78 -14.25
C ALA A 81 7.48 -2.42 -12.86
N MET A 82 6.55 -2.15 -11.94
CA MET A 82 6.55 -2.72 -10.58
C MET A 82 5.77 -4.03 -10.47
N GLY A 83 4.80 -4.25 -11.35
CA GLY A 83 3.86 -5.38 -11.35
C GLY A 83 4.13 -6.44 -12.42
N GLU A 84 5.13 -6.28 -13.27
CA GLU A 84 5.40 -7.13 -14.46
C GLU A 84 5.33 -8.64 -14.17
N ASN A 85 5.85 -9.08 -13.01
CA ASN A 85 5.87 -10.48 -12.63
C ASN A 85 4.60 -10.99 -11.93
N ARG A 86 3.68 -10.09 -11.55
CA ARG A 86 2.48 -10.43 -10.77
C ARG A 86 1.25 -10.67 -11.65
N TRP A 87 1.14 -9.94 -12.76
CA TRP A 87 0.00 -10.06 -13.66
C TRP A 87 0.44 -9.92 -15.13
N PRO A 88 0.80 -11.03 -15.81
CA PRO A 88 1.31 -11.00 -17.18
C PRO A 88 0.35 -10.39 -18.21
N GLN A 89 -0.96 -10.42 -17.94
CA GLN A 89 -1.99 -9.90 -18.84
C GLN A 89 -2.27 -8.39 -18.64
N ALA A 90 -1.58 -7.72 -17.71
CA ALA A 90 -1.77 -6.31 -17.40
C ALA A 90 -1.67 -5.40 -18.63
N GLN A 91 -0.65 -5.61 -19.49
CA GLN A 91 -0.47 -4.82 -20.70
C GLN A 91 -1.64 -5.02 -21.68
N ALA A 92 -2.11 -6.26 -21.85
CA ALA A 92 -3.24 -6.55 -22.73
C ALA A 92 -4.55 -5.92 -22.23
N ALA A 93 -4.74 -5.87 -20.90
CA ALA A 93 -5.88 -5.16 -20.30
C ALA A 93 -5.83 -3.65 -20.57
N ILE A 94 -4.63 -3.03 -20.49
CA ILE A 94 -4.41 -1.61 -20.80
C ILE A 94 -4.57 -1.31 -22.30
N ASP A 95 -4.17 -2.22 -23.17
CA ASP A 95 -4.31 -2.01 -24.62
C ASP A 95 -5.76 -2.23 -25.08
N GLY A 96 -6.51 -3.06 -24.35
CA GLY A 96 -7.86 -3.47 -24.71
C GLY A 96 -9.00 -2.64 -24.09
N HIS A 97 -8.75 -1.82 -23.06
CA HIS A 97 -9.82 -1.02 -22.46
C HIS A 97 -10.22 0.14 -23.36
N LYS A 98 -11.51 0.46 -23.35
CA LYS A 98 -12.09 1.57 -24.13
C LYS A 98 -12.71 2.65 -23.26
N ALA A 99 -12.99 2.31 -22.00
CA ALA A 99 -13.61 3.20 -21.03
C ALA A 99 -12.98 2.98 -19.65
N HIS A 100 -13.25 3.90 -18.73
CA HIS A 100 -12.83 3.75 -17.36
C HIS A 100 -13.79 4.43 -16.37
N VAL A 101 -13.73 3.99 -15.12
CA VAL A 101 -14.37 4.65 -13.98
C VAL A 101 -13.31 5.02 -12.97
N VAL A 102 -13.26 6.29 -12.58
CA VAL A 102 -12.43 6.76 -11.46
C VAL A 102 -13.29 6.80 -10.22
N VAL A 103 -12.89 6.07 -9.18
CA VAL A 103 -13.49 6.11 -7.85
C VAL A 103 -12.54 6.90 -6.96
N SER A 104 -12.98 8.04 -6.42
CA SER A 104 -12.10 8.91 -5.64
C SER A 104 -12.79 9.48 -4.41
N MET A 105 -12.07 9.50 -3.27
CA MET A 105 -12.49 10.23 -2.07
C MET A 105 -12.41 11.75 -2.33
N LEU A 106 -13.52 12.47 -2.09
CA LEU A 106 -13.64 13.90 -2.42
C LEU A 106 -13.04 14.83 -1.35
N ASP A 107 -12.99 14.37 -0.09
CA ASP A 107 -12.36 15.09 1.02
C ASP A 107 -11.76 14.07 1.99
N PRO A 108 -10.50 13.63 1.76
CA PRO A 108 -9.86 12.67 2.64
C PRO A 108 -9.58 13.33 4.00
N GLY A 109 -9.97 12.65 5.07
CA GLY A 109 -9.74 13.03 6.44
C GLY A 109 -8.25 13.15 6.77
N SER A 110 -7.97 13.91 7.82
CA SER A 110 -6.59 14.27 8.17
C SER A 110 -5.91 13.32 9.18
N LYS A 111 -6.63 12.32 9.70
CA LYS A 111 -6.13 11.41 10.74
C LYS A 111 -5.93 9.98 10.21
N PRO A 112 -4.96 9.21 10.74
CA PRO A 112 -4.73 7.82 10.35
C PRO A 112 -5.97 6.90 10.42
N LEU A 113 -6.79 7.05 11.46
CA LEU A 113 -8.04 6.26 11.58
C LEU A 113 -9.06 6.61 10.51
N ASP A 114 -9.11 7.89 10.10
CA ASP A 114 -9.97 8.34 9.01
C ASP A 114 -9.48 7.72 7.69
N ALA A 115 -8.16 7.75 7.45
CA ALA A 115 -7.51 7.14 6.29
C ALA A 115 -7.83 5.65 6.09
N VAL A 116 -7.83 4.83 7.15
CA VAL A 116 -8.22 3.41 7.04
C VAL A 116 -9.67 3.27 6.61
N SER A 117 -10.56 3.98 7.28
CA SER A 117 -11.98 3.91 6.99
C SER A 117 -12.33 4.45 5.59
N GLU A 118 -11.56 5.41 5.08
CA GLU A 118 -11.65 5.94 3.73
C GLU A 118 -11.14 4.96 2.68
N ALA A 119 -9.97 4.35 2.91
CA ALA A 119 -9.44 3.32 2.04
C ALA A 119 -10.41 2.14 1.94
N LEU A 120 -10.98 1.70 3.06
CA LEU A 120 -12.00 0.64 3.09
C LEU A 120 -13.25 1.02 2.28
N PHE A 121 -13.76 2.25 2.44
CA PHE A 121 -14.93 2.70 1.69
C PHE A 121 -14.62 2.79 0.18
N THR A 122 -13.48 3.34 -0.20
CA THR A 122 -13.03 3.40 -1.59
C THR A 122 -12.84 2.01 -2.17
N THR A 123 -12.24 1.07 -1.44
CA THR A 123 -12.09 -0.32 -1.88
C THR A 123 -13.45 -1.00 -2.07
N ALA A 124 -14.40 -0.84 -1.14
CA ALA A 124 -15.73 -1.43 -1.25
C ALA A 124 -16.50 -0.92 -2.48
N VAL A 125 -16.51 0.41 -2.70
CA VAL A 125 -17.16 1.00 -3.89
C VAL A 125 -16.46 0.53 -5.16
N THR A 126 -15.13 0.56 -5.19
CA THR A 126 -14.35 0.12 -6.35
C THR A 126 -14.62 -1.34 -6.70
N ALA A 127 -14.64 -2.23 -5.71
CA ALA A 127 -14.90 -3.65 -5.92
C ALA A 127 -16.36 -3.91 -6.34
N ALA A 128 -17.34 -3.17 -5.79
CA ALA A 128 -18.72 -3.25 -6.23
C ALA A 128 -18.89 -2.86 -7.71
N VAL A 129 -18.22 -1.78 -8.14
CA VAL A 129 -18.22 -1.35 -9.55
C VAL A 129 -17.48 -2.37 -10.41
N ALA A 130 -16.29 -2.81 -10.00
CA ALA A 130 -15.48 -3.78 -10.74
C ALA A 130 -16.22 -5.11 -10.96
N ALA A 131 -16.94 -5.60 -9.94
CA ALA A 131 -17.76 -6.80 -10.05
C ALA A 131 -18.97 -6.58 -10.97
N SER A 132 -19.60 -5.41 -10.91
CA SER A 132 -20.81 -5.10 -11.69
C SER A 132 -20.53 -4.92 -13.19
N LEU A 133 -19.30 -4.52 -13.55
CA LEU A 133 -18.92 -4.16 -14.91
C LEU A 133 -17.85 -5.07 -15.51
N GLU A 134 -17.53 -6.19 -14.84
CA GLU A 134 -16.51 -7.15 -15.29
C GLU A 134 -15.18 -6.46 -15.63
N ALA A 135 -14.65 -5.71 -14.66
CA ALA A 135 -13.45 -4.90 -14.86
C ALA A 135 -12.25 -5.72 -15.39
N LEU A 136 -11.57 -5.17 -16.40
CA LEU A 136 -10.34 -5.74 -16.95
C LEU A 136 -9.19 -5.64 -15.94
N GLY A 137 -9.09 -4.51 -15.25
CA GLY A 137 -8.06 -4.22 -14.27
C GLY A 137 -8.41 -3.04 -13.39
N VAL A 138 -7.79 -2.99 -12.22
CA VAL A 138 -7.94 -1.89 -11.26
C VAL A 138 -6.57 -1.37 -10.87
N HIS A 139 -6.34 -0.08 -11.12
CA HIS A 139 -5.12 0.64 -10.74
C HIS A 139 -5.37 1.50 -9.51
N TRP A 140 -4.51 1.38 -8.51
CA TRP A 140 -4.49 2.21 -7.31
C TRP A 140 -3.27 3.14 -7.36
N PRO A 141 -3.41 4.41 -7.78
CA PRO A 141 -2.26 5.25 -8.12
C PRO A 141 -1.32 5.55 -6.95
N ALA A 142 -1.83 5.64 -5.72
CA ALA A 142 -1.01 6.01 -4.56
C ALA A 142 0.07 4.96 -4.24
N SER A 143 -0.19 3.70 -4.52
CA SER A 143 0.75 2.58 -4.40
C SER A 143 1.31 2.14 -5.73
N GLU A 144 0.74 2.60 -6.86
CA GLU A 144 0.97 2.08 -8.20
C GLU A 144 0.69 0.57 -8.32
N THR A 145 -0.17 0.05 -7.43
CA THR A 145 -0.67 -1.32 -7.55
C THR A 145 -1.61 -1.39 -8.75
N PHE A 146 -1.39 -2.38 -9.62
CA PHE A 146 -2.29 -2.69 -10.72
C PHE A 146 -2.53 -4.19 -10.76
N VAL A 147 -3.79 -4.58 -10.61
CA VAL A 147 -4.24 -5.98 -10.51
C VAL A 147 -5.42 -6.21 -11.42
N SER A 148 -5.72 -7.48 -11.72
CA SER A 148 -6.94 -7.83 -12.45
C SER A 148 -8.19 -7.41 -11.66
N GLY A 149 -9.32 -7.21 -12.35
CA GLY A 149 -10.59 -6.94 -11.66
C GLY A 149 -10.96 -8.05 -10.69
N GLU A 150 -10.75 -9.31 -11.07
CA GLU A 150 -11.00 -10.49 -10.24
C GLU A 150 -10.12 -10.51 -8.98
N ASP A 151 -8.82 -10.23 -9.10
CA ASP A 151 -7.91 -10.19 -7.96
C ASP A 151 -8.26 -9.04 -7.00
N PHE A 152 -8.69 -7.89 -7.52
CA PHE A 152 -9.14 -6.78 -6.70
C PHE A 152 -10.39 -7.17 -5.88
N ILE A 153 -11.38 -7.77 -6.53
CA ILE A 153 -12.60 -8.25 -5.89
C ILE A 153 -12.25 -9.29 -4.81
N THR A 154 -11.43 -10.28 -5.15
CA THR A 154 -11.01 -11.35 -4.23
C THR A 154 -10.30 -10.78 -3.01
N GLN A 155 -9.34 -9.88 -3.20
CA GLN A 155 -8.63 -9.25 -2.07
C GLN A 155 -9.53 -8.37 -1.21
N SER A 156 -10.53 -7.71 -1.80
CA SER A 156 -11.48 -6.89 -1.04
C SER A 156 -12.41 -7.71 -0.12
N GLN A 157 -12.64 -9.00 -0.42
CA GLN A 157 -13.53 -9.84 0.38
C GLN A 157 -13.02 -10.09 1.80
N GLY A 158 -11.69 -10.05 2.03
CA GLY A 158 -11.09 -10.17 3.38
C GLY A 158 -11.63 -9.12 4.37
N MET A 159 -12.10 -7.97 3.87
CA MET A 159 -12.71 -6.91 4.68
C MET A 159 -13.96 -7.38 5.44
N GLN A 160 -14.66 -8.41 4.96
CA GLN A 160 -15.81 -8.99 5.67
C GLN A 160 -15.41 -9.66 6.99
N SER A 161 -14.17 -10.13 7.08
CA SER A 161 -13.55 -10.76 8.26
C SER A 161 -12.63 -9.81 9.03
N ASN A 162 -12.74 -8.49 8.80
CA ASN A 162 -11.85 -7.45 9.33
C ASN A 162 -10.38 -7.58 8.90
N GLU A 163 -10.09 -8.29 7.82
CA GLU A 163 -8.75 -8.33 7.23
C GLU A 163 -8.57 -7.14 6.29
N LEU A 164 -7.46 -6.41 6.44
CA LEU A 164 -7.16 -5.26 5.59
C LEU A 164 -6.52 -5.73 4.27
N PRO A 165 -6.97 -5.24 3.11
CA PRO A 165 -6.41 -5.60 1.80
C PRO A 165 -5.11 -4.81 1.54
N LEU A 166 -4.11 -4.99 2.42
CA LEU A 166 -2.88 -4.20 2.46
C LEU A 166 -2.11 -4.19 1.14
N GLN A 167 -2.16 -5.29 0.39
CA GLN A 167 -1.49 -5.44 -0.90
C GLN A 167 -2.12 -4.58 -2.02
N LEU A 168 -3.37 -4.13 -1.85
CA LEU A 168 -3.98 -3.12 -2.74
C LEU A 168 -3.45 -1.72 -2.42
N TRP A 169 -3.34 -1.40 -1.13
CA TRP A 169 -3.08 -0.04 -0.65
C TRP A 169 -1.60 0.34 -0.61
N PHE A 170 -0.70 -0.62 -0.49
CA PHE A 170 0.72 -0.40 -0.64
C PHE A 170 1.40 -1.61 -1.27
N GLN A 171 2.59 -1.38 -1.84
CA GLN A 171 3.44 -2.45 -2.33
C GLN A 171 4.86 -2.33 -1.78
N LEU A 172 5.57 -3.45 -1.81
CA LEU A 172 6.98 -3.53 -1.46
C LEU A 172 7.82 -3.61 -2.72
N ILE A 173 8.82 -2.75 -2.81
CA ILE A 173 9.68 -2.57 -3.97
C ILE A 173 11.09 -2.99 -3.58
N PRO A 174 11.60 -4.11 -4.09
CA PRO A 174 12.99 -4.49 -3.89
C PRO A 174 13.89 -3.50 -4.66
N LEU A 175 15.00 -3.11 -4.05
CA LEU A 175 15.99 -2.23 -4.68
C LEU A 175 17.39 -2.82 -4.45
N ASP A 176 18.13 -3.01 -5.53
CA ASP A 176 19.57 -3.32 -5.46
C ASP A 176 20.37 -2.02 -5.32
N VAL A 177 21.09 -1.88 -4.21
CA VAL A 177 21.99 -0.76 -3.95
C VAL A 177 23.43 -1.24 -4.10
N ASN A 178 24.06 -0.82 -5.18
CA ASN A 178 25.46 -1.09 -5.43
C ASN A 178 26.34 -0.20 -4.54
N ASN A 179 27.27 -0.81 -3.82
CA ASN A 179 28.36 -0.12 -3.16
C ASN A 179 29.59 -0.11 -4.11
N PRO A 180 29.92 1.03 -4.72
CA PRO A 180 31.02 1.12 -5.69
C PRO A 180 32.40 0.85 -5.07
N GLN A 181 32.54 1.02 -3.76
CA GLN A 181 33.81 0.88 -3.04
C GLN A 181 34.13 -0.57 -2.70
N THR A 182 33.11 -1.39 -2.50
CA THR A 182 33.25 -2.82 -2.14
C THR A 182 32.85 -3.75 -3.28
N SER A 183 32.34 -3.22 -4.39
CA SER A 183 31.74 -3.99 -5.50
C SER A 183 30.65 -4.96 -5.03
N SER A 184 30.03 -4.71 -3.87
CA SER A 184 28.91 -5.49 -3.34
C SER A 184 27.60 -4.82 -3.69
N SER A 185 26.61 -5.61 -4.13
CA SER A 185 25.22 -5.19 -4.14
C SER A 185 24.57 -5.57 -2.83
N HIS A 186 23.83 -4.65 -2.23
CA HIS A 186 22.96 -4.94 -1.10
C HIS A 186 21.51 -4.73 -1.49
N ARG A 187 20.65 -5.68 -1.11
CA ARG A 187 19.21 -5.53 -1.32
C ARG A 187 18.59 -4.72 -0.20
N MET A 188 17.76 -3.78 -0.60
CA MET A 188 16.84 -3.02 0.23
C MET A 188 15.41 -3.35 -0.18
N MET A 189 14.47 -2.91 0.64
CA MET A 189 13.05 -2.97 0.31
C MET A 189 12.38 -1.69 0.76
N LEU A 190 11.57 -1.10 -0.11
CA LEU A 190 10.88 0.16 0.13
C LEU A 190 9.37 -0.09 0.09
N SER A 191 8.58 0.59 0.89
CA SER A 191 7.13 0.64 0.65
C SER A 191 6.77 1.79 -0.29
N GLU A 192 5.61 1.64 -0.91
CA GLU A 192 4.98 2.70 -1.68
C GLU A 192 3.46 2.67 -1.45
N GLY A 193 2.91 3.79 -0.99
CA GLY A 193 1.48 3.96 -0.69
C GLY A 193 1.18 4.02 0.81
N LEU A 194 2.10 3.53 1.66
CA LEU A 194 1.86 3.46 3.10
C LEU A 194 1.78 4.85 3.75
N ARG A 195 2.42 5.85 3.14
CA ARG A 195 2.45 7.22 3.66
C ARG A 195 1.05 7.83 3.83
N ALA A 196 0.07 7.39 3.04
CA ALA A 196 -1.32 7.81 3.18
C ALA A 196 -1.91 7.49 4.57
N PHE A 197 -1.40 6.45 5.24
CA PHE A 197 -1.90 6.00 6.54
C PHE A 197 -1.01 6.46 7.70
N THR A 198 0.31 6.48 7.50
CA THR A 198 1.28 6.62 8.60
C THR A 198 2.07 7.93 8.54
N GLY A 199 1.93 8.70 7.46
CA GLY A 199 2.77 9.86 7.16
C GLY A 199 4.19 9.51 6.72
N HIS A 200 4.56 8.23 6.62
CA HIS A 200 5.89 7.75 6.25
C HIS A 200 5.81 6.55 5.30
N GLU A 201 6.78 6.42 4.40
CA GLU A 201 7.07 5.11 3.80
C GLU A 201 7.98 4.30 4.74
N LEU A 202 8.00 2.98 4.59
CA LEU A 202 8.97 2.10 5.22
C LEU A 202 10.17 1.90 4.29
N GLU A 203 11.36 1.88 4.87
CA GLU A 203 12.56 1.41 4.17
C GLU A 203 13.26 0.36 5.03
N PHE A 204 13.51 -0.82 4.47
CA PHE A 204 14.38 -1.81 5.08
C PHE A 204 15.82 -1.52 4.64
N ALA A 205 16.67 -1.16 5.60
CA ALA A 205 18.06 -0.84 5.36
C ALA A 205 18.82 -2.06 4.78
N PRO A 206 19.89 -1.84 3.99
CA PRO A 206 20.78 -2.91 3.56
C PRO A 206 21.20 -3.79 4.74
N SER A 207 21.01 -5.10 4.63
CA SER A 207 21.43 -6.04 5.67
C SER A 207 22.17 -7.22 5.08
N THR A 208 23.24 -7.63 5.75
CA THR A 208 23.96 -8.88 5.49
C THR A 208 23.57 -10.00 6.46
N THR A 209 22.75 -9.68 7.47
CA THR A 209 22.38 -10.62 8.55
C THR A 209 20.98 -11.21 8.37
N ILE A 210 20.14 -10.60 7.54
CA ILE A 210 18.78 -11.06 7.22
C ILE A 210 18.70 -11.38 5.73
N ARG A 211 18.04 -12.50 5.37
CA ARG A 211 17.82 -12.87 3.98
C ARG A 211 16.76 -11.98 3.36
N HIS A 212 16.83 -11.78 2.05
CA HIS A 212 15.93 -10.84 1.38
C HIS A 212 14.45 -11.22 1.52
N GLU A 213 14.14 -12.52 1.46
CA GLU A 213 12.78 -13.05 1.65
C GLU A 213 12.20 -12.75 3.04
N ASP A 214 13.05 -12.52 4.04
CA ASP A 214 12.62 -12.26 5.42
C ASP A 214 12.35 -10.75 5.68
N MET A 215 12.68 -9.87 4.72
CA MET A 215 12.43 -8.42 4.83
C MET A 215 10.93 -8.10 4.65
N ALA A 216 10.28 -8.72 3.66
CA ALA A 216 8.89 -8.41 3.31
C ALA A 216 7.91 -8.71 4.47
N PRO A 217 7.94 -9.88 5.13
CA PRO A 217 7.05 -10.16 6.26
C PRO A 217 7.16 -9.14 7.40
N ARG A 218 8.36 -8.58 7.63
CA ARG A 218 8.59 -7.54 8.65
C ARG A 218 7.93 -6.23 8.29
N MET A 219 8.12 -5.80 7.05
CA MET A 219 7.54 -4.56 6.58
C MET A 219 6.02 -4.65 6.54
N ILE A 220 5.46 -5.79 6.10
CA ILE A 220 4.01 -6.03 6.11
C ILE A 220 3.47 -5.98 7.54
N SER A 221 4.09 -6.71 8.48
CA SER A 221 3.62 -6.76 9.87
C SER A 221 3.73 -5.40 10.57
N LEU A 222 4.80 -4.64 10.30
CA LEU A 222 4.94 -3.29 10.83
C LEU A 222 3.90 -2.34 10.20
N ALA A 223 3.68 -2.42 8.89
CA ALA A 223 2.66 -1.63 8.21
C ALA A 223 1.27 -1.91 8.79
N GLU A 224 0.90 -3.18 8.96
CA GLU A 224 -0.36 -3.59 9.59
C GLU A 224 -0.49 -3.01 11.00
N THR A 225 0.57 -3.12 11.82
CA THR A 225 0.61 -2.56 13.18
C THR A 225 0.40 -1.05 13.17
N LEU A 226 1.08 -0.32 12.29
CA LEU A 226 0.97 1.14 12.20
C LEU A 226 -0.41 1.59 11.70
N ILE A 227 -1.01 0.84 10.79
CA ILE A 227 -2.33 1.12 10.25
C ILE A 227 -3.42 0.87 11.30
N THR A 228 -3.33 -0.26 12.02
CA THR A 228 -4.37 -0.69 12.97
C THR A 228 -4.26 -0.03 14.34
N GLN A 229 -3.04 0.22 14.83
CA GLN A 229 -2.79 0.74 16.17
C GLN A 229 -2.35 2.22 16.16
N GLY A 230 -2.09 2.79 14.98
CA GLY A 230 -1.62 4.17 14.84
C GLY A 230 -0.11 4.32 15.09
N PRO A 231 0.36 5.54 15.48
CA PRO A 231 1.78 5.86 15.61
C PRO A 231 2.40 5.27 16.89
N VAL A 232 2.45 3.94 16.98
CA VAL A 232 3.06 3.21 18.09
C VAL A 232 4.60 3.15 17.99
N ALA A 233 5.14 3.39 16.79
CA ALA A 233 6.57 3.44 16.55
C ALA A 233 7.23 4.64 17.25
N LYS A 234 8.40 4.40 17.84
CA LYS A 234 9.23 5.42 18.50
C LYS A 234 10.60 5.47 17.85
N ASP A 235 11.17 6.67 17.74
CA ASP A 235 12.53 6.82 17.23
C ASP A 235 13.53 6.08 18.13
N GLY A 236 14.39 5.26 17.52
CA GLY A 236 15.31 4.37 18.23
C GLY A 236 14.65 3.16 18.91
N GLY A 237 13.33 2.98 18.77
CA GLY A 237 12.59 1.84 19.28
C GLY A 237 12.89 0.55 18.51
N THR A 238 12.25 -0.55 18.91
CA THR A 238 12.39 -1.85 18.24
C THR A 238 11.04 -2.45 17.87
N PHE A 239 10.98 -3.11 16.72
CA PHE A 239 9.85 -3.92 16.27
C PHE A 239 10.34 -5.32 15.92
N GLY A 240 9.53 -6.34 16.17
CA GLY A 240 9.93 -7.71 15.91
C GLY A 240 8.76 -8.68 15.85
N LEU A 241 8.90 -9.73 15.05
CA LEU A 241 7.94 -10.84 15.01
C LEU A 241 8.15 -11.83 16.17
N SER A 242 9.33 -11.78 16.79
CA SER A 242 9.68 -12.52 18.00
C SER A 242 10.82 -11.83 18.76
N GLU A 243 11.15 -12.29 19.97
CA GLU A 243 12.30 -11.75 20.72
C GLU A 243 13.64 -11.95 20.00
N ALA A 244 13.78 -13.05 19.26
CA ALA A 244 14.97 -13.37 18.47
C ALA A 244 15.05 -12.57 17.16
N ASP A 245 14.04 -11.76 16.89
CA ASP A 245 13.79 -11.21 15.58
C ASP A 245 13.40 -9.74 15.70
N ARG A 246 14.43 -8.89 15.84
CA ARG A 246 14.27 -7.47 16.16
C ARG A 246 14.88 -6.60 15.09
N CYS A 247 14.13 -5.57 14.73
CA CYS A 247 14.57 -4.47 13.90
C CYS A 247 14.54 -3.18 14.72
N ARG A 248 15.59 -2.38 14.60
CA ARG A 248 15.62 -1.02 15.10
C ARG A 248 14.87 -0.10 14.16
N LEU A 249 14.10 0.80 14.73
CA LEU A 249 13.28 1.78 14.04
C LEU A 249 13.93 3.16 14.11
N LYS A 250 13.97 3.88 12.99
CA LYS A 250 14.46 5.26 12.94
C LYS A 250 13.64 6.12 11.99
N PHE A 251 13.14 7.24 12.49
CA PHE A 251 12.50 8.23 11.63
C PHE A 251 13.56 9.04 10.91
N LYS A 252 13.38 9.23 9.60
CA LYS A 252 14.25 10.06 8.78
C LYS A 252 13.43 11.04 7.93
N PRO A 253 13.92 12.27 7.74
CA PRO A 253 13.28 13.24 6.87
C PRO A 253 13.30 12.81 5.39
N HIS A 254 14.26 11.96 5.02
CA HIS A 254 14.32 11.29 3.72
C HIS A 254 15.09 9.96 3.81
N GLY A 255 14.71 9.02 2.95
CA GLY A 255 15.39 7.75 2.73
C GLY A 255 16.29 7.76 1.50
N VAL A 256 16.36 6.64 0.78
CA VAL A 256 17.05 6.55 -0.52
C VAL A 256 16.39 7.46 -1.56
N ARG A 257 15.07 7.61 -1.49
CA ARG A 257 14.33 8.56 -2.32
C ARG A 257 14.34 9.95 -1.65
N PRO A 258 14.79 11.01 -2.34
CA PRO A 258 14.81 12.35 -1.77
C PRO A 258 13.39 12.86 -1.51
N ASN A 259 13.22 13.67 -0.45
CA ASN A 259 11.97 14.35 -0.09
C ASN A 259 10.78 13.44 0.28
N LEU A 260 11.04 12.19 0.66
CA LEU A 260 10.02 11.29 1.18
C LEU A 260 10.34 10.91 2.63
N PRO A 261 9.54 11.30 3.62
CA PRO A 261 9.79 10.91 5.01
C PRO A 261 9.66 9.40 5.14
N VAL A 262 10.60 8.77 5.86
CA VAL A 262 10.65 7.32 6.02
C VAL A 262 10.79 6.91 7.47
N LEU A 263 10.19 5.76 7.80
CA LEU A 263 10.52 4.97 8.96
C LEU A 263 11.45 3.84 8.49
N GLU A 264 12.73 3.95 8.81
CA GLU A 264 13.72 2.94 8.46
C GLU A 264 13.71 1.79 9.47
N LEU A 265 13.74 0.55 8.96
CA LEU A 265 13.98 -0.67 9.70
C LEU A 265 15.42 -1.13 9.47
N THR A 266 16.17 -1.36 10.54
CA THR A 266 17.50 -1.97 10.48
C THR A 266 17.51 -3.26 11.29
N ALA A 267 17.93 -4.37 10.68
CA ALA A 267 18.10 -5.65 11.38
C ALA A 267 19.08 -5.51 12.56
N GLU A 268 18.69 -5.94 13.76
CA GLU A 268 19.64 -6.08 14.86
C GLU A 268 20.35 -7.44 14.72
N ALA A 269 21.68 -7.44 14.76
CA ALA A 269 22.39 -8.69 14.97
C ALA A 269 22.05 -9.17 16.40
N LEU A 270 21.65 -10.43 16.55
CA LEU A 270 21.55 -11.04 17.86
C LEU A 270 22.93 -10.95 18.53
N GLU A 271 23.04 -10.17 19.61
CA GLU A 271 24.19 -10.33 20.49
C GLU A 271 24.18 -11.78 20.95
N THR A 272 25.21 -12.54 20.56
CA THR A 272 25.38 -13.89 21.09
C THR A 272 25.61 -13.74 22.59
N PRO A 273 24.73 -14.26 23.47
CA PRO A 273 25.00 -14.22 24.90
C PRO A 273 26.15 -15.19 25.16
N GLY A 274 27.39 -14.67 25.23
CA GLY A 274 28.56 -15.53 25.46
C GLY A 274 29.91 -15.05 24.95
N ALA A 275 30.04 -13.94 24.23
CA ALA A 275 31.36 -13.35 23.97
C ALA A 275 31.82 -12.54 25.21
N GLY A 276 32.03 -13.26 26.31
CA GLY A 276 32.58 -12.70 27.53
C GLY A 276 33.86 -11.92 27.23
N SER A 277 33.88 -10.67 27.67
CA SER A 277 35.06 -9.83 27.79
C SER A 277 36.14 -10.62 28.57
N SER A 278 37.03 -11.29 27.84
CA SER A 278 38.29 -11.78 28.40
C SER A 278 39.26 -10.61 28.47
N ARG A 279 39.00 -9.68 29.41
CA ARG A 279 40.06 -8.81 29.92
C ARG A 279 41.05 -9.73 30.61
N ARG A 280 42.12 -10.10 29.91
CA ARG A 280 43.34 -10.64 30.51
C ARG A 280 43.76 -9.69 31.63
N LYS A 281 43.53 -10.10 32.89
CA LYS A 281 44.22 -9.53 34.05
C LYS A 281 45.70 -9.86 33.85
N ALA A 282 46.49 -8.85 33.47
CA ALA A 282 47.93 -8.91 33.58
C ALA A 282 48.26 -9.10 35.07
N PHE A 283 48.73 -10.30 35.41
CA PHE A 283 49.26 -10.63 36.72
C PHE A 283 50.61 -9.93 36.86
N GLY A 284 50.63 -8.81 37.59
CA GLY A 284 51.85 -8.17 38.05
C GLY A 284 52.06 -8.47 39.54
N LYS A 285 53.13 -9.22 39.86
CA LYS A 285 54.01 -9.17 41.06
C LYS A 285 54.88 -10.44 41.07
N ARG A 286 56.19 -10.29 40.77
CA ARG A 286 57.34 -10.12 41.70
C ARG A 286 57.71 -11.42 42.44
N THR A 287 58.93 -11.92 42.23
CA THR A 287 60.09 -11.86 43.15
C THR A 287 61.22 -12.76 42.66
N GLY A 288 62.47 -12.29 42.80
CA GLY A 288 63.71 -12.98 42.46
C GLY A 288 64.78 -11.97 42.11
#